data_AF-A0A1F9Z9A1-F1
#
_entry.id   AF-A0A1F9Z9A1-F1
#
_cell.length_a   1.000
_cell.length_b   1.000
_cell.length_c   1.000
_cell.angle_alpha   90.00
_cell.angle_beta   90.00
_cell.angle_gamma   90.00
#
_symmetry.space_group_name_H-M   'P 1'
#
loop_
_entity.id
_entity.type
_entity.pdbx_description
1 polymer ?
#
loop_
_entity_poly.entity_id
_entity_poly.type
_entity_poly.pdbx_seq_one_letter_code
_entity_poly.pdbx_strand_id
1 'polypeptide(L)'
;MGLCIERAVTRVLDGDTLDVEGGLRIRLVLVDAPELTESGGSEARDYLMGLCLDIVALIDEDDFQIGEDPYGRVLAVVYCGGTNANAAMIASSYADTYYAFCSESEFGSQAWTGCSPLPPPGDCDPSYPDVCIPPPPPDLDCADIPYRRFRVLPPDPHHFDGDRDGIGCESG
;
A
#
# COMPACT_ATOMS: atom_id res chain seq x y z
N MET A 1 -12.78 -0.85 16.91
CA MET A 1 -12.41 -2.17 17.46
C MET A 1 -12.96 -3.21 16.54
N GLY A 2 -12.28 -3.34 15.41
CA GLY A 2 -12.38 -4.40 14.43
C GLY A 2 -11.83 -5.69 14.99
N LEU A 3 -11.82 -6.69 14.14
CA LEU A 3 -11.38 -8.03 14.44
C LEU A 3 -9.85 -8.08 14.54
N CYS A 4 -9.35 -8.32 15.75
CA CYS A 4 -7.99 -8.82 15.98
C CYS A 4 -8.10 -10.30 16.38
N ILE A 5 -8.01 -11.23 15.42
CA ILE A 5 -8.24 -12.66 15.67
C ILE A 5 -7.16 -13.54 15.05
N GLU A 6 -6.90 -14.69 15.66
CA GLU A 6 -6.03 -15.72 15.09
C GLU A 6 -6.87 -16.82 14.42
N ARG A 7 -6.58 -17.11 13.15
CA ARG A 7 -7.25 -18.16 12.37
C ARG A 7 -6.28 -18.85 11.42
N ALA A 8 -6.48 -20.14 11.19
CA ALA A 8 -5.73 -20.87 10.17
C ALA A 8 -6.15 -20.39 8.77
N VAL A 9 -5.19 -20.10 7.91
CA VAL A 9 -5.45 -19.79 6.50
C VAL A 9 -5.79 -21.09 5.78
N THR A 10 -6.98 -21.15 5.21
CA THR A 10 -7.51 -22.36 4.56
C THR A 10 -7.30 -22.34 3.05
N ARG A 11 -7.20 -21.15 2.46
CA ARG A 11 -7.05 -20.98 1.02
C ARG A 11 -6.50 -19.60 0.70
N VAL A 12 -5.61 -19.53 -0.29
CA VAL A 12 -5.19 -18.26 -0.92
C VAL A 12 -5.81 -18.19 -2.32
N LEU A 13 -6.53 -17.11 -2.59
CA LEU A 13 -7.28 -16.93 -3.84
C LEU A 13 -6.39 -16.30 -4.90
N ASP A 14 -5.77 -15.18 -4.58
CA ASP A 14 -4.92 -14.36 -5.45
C ASP A 14 -3.80 -13.71 -4.61
N GLY A 15 -3.13 -12.68 -5.14
CA GLY A 15 -2.00 -12.02 -4.47
C GLY A 15 -2.38 -11.08 -3.32
N ASP A 16 -3.66 -10.84 -3.07
CA ASP A 16 -4.11 -9.95 -1.99
C ASP A 16 -5.34 -10.46 -1.22
N THR A 17 -5.86 -11.65 -1.57
CA THR A 17 -7.10 -12.19 -1.01
C THR A 17 -6.90 -13.63 -0.53
N LEU A 18 -7.32 -13.91 0.70
CA LEU A 18 -7.24 -15.23 1.34
C LEU A 18 -8.50 -15.55 2.16
N ASP A 19 -8.80 -16.84 2.32
CA ASP A 19 -9.88 -17.34 3.17
C ASP A 19 -9.28 -18.00 4.42
N VAL A 20 -9.83 -17.66 5.58
CA VAL A 20 -9.44 -18.23 6.88
C VAL A 20 -10.54 -19.10 7.48
N GLU A 21 -10.17 -19.89 8.48
CA GLU A 21 -11.11 -20.74 9.21
C GLU A 21 -12.33 -19.96 9.72
N GLY A 22 -13.51 -20.55 9.59
CA GLY A 22 -14.79 -19.88 9.84
C GLY A 22 -15.42 -19.25 8.59
N GLY A 23 -14.77 -19.38 7.42
CA GLY A 23 -15.32 -18.92 6.15
C GLY A 23 -15.23 -17.42 5.95
N LEU A 24 -14.33 -16.75 6.69
CA LEU A 24 -14.05 -15.34 6.52
C LEU A 24 -13.09 -15.15 5.35
N ARG A 25 -13.46 -14.26 4.43
CA ARG A 25 -12.59 -13.82 3.36
C ARG A 25 -11.92 -12.52 3.75
N ILE A 26 -10.60 -12.49 3.64
CA ILE A 26 -9.75 -11.37 4.01
C ILE A 26 -9.13 -10.80 2.72
N ARG A 27 -9.20 -9.48 2.56
CA ARG A 27 -8.41 -8.73 1.58
C ARG A 27 -7.33 -7.96 2.34
N LEU A 28 -6.09 -8.10 1.86
CA LEU A 28 -4.94 -7.41 2.41
C LEU A 28 -5.12 -5.90 2.20
N VAL A 29 -5.26 -5.16 3.31
CA VAL A 29 -5.43 -3.71 3.26
C VAL A 29 -4.16 -3.03 2.76
N LEU A 30 -4.33 -1.95 1.99
CA LEU A 30 -3.27 -1.17 1.34
C LEU A 30 -2.39 -1.97 0.35
N VAL A 31 -2.80 -3.16 -0.05
CA VAL A 31 -2.08 -4.00 -1.02
C VAL A 31 -2.92 -4.09 -2.29
N ASP A 32 -2.29 -3.82 -3.43
CA ASP A 32 -2.85 -3.99 -4.76
C ASP A 32 -2.00 -5.00 -5.54
N ALA A 33 -2.49 -6.24 -5.64
CA ALA A 33 -1.78 -7.30 -6.36
C ALA A 33 -2.39 -7.54 -7.74
N PRO A 34 -1.60 -7.96 -8.74
CA PRO A 34 -2.15 -8.33 -10.05
C PRO A 34 -3.20 -9.42 -9.92
N GLU A 35 -4.28 -9.28 -10.70
CA GLU A 35 -5.32 -10.30 -10.77
C GLU A 35 -4.75 -11.61 -11.36
N LEU A 36 -5.38 -12.76 -11.06
CA LEU A 36 -4.87 -14.07 -11.53
C LEU A 36 -4.72 -14.19 -13.05
N THR A 37 -5.50 -13.41 -13.80
CA THR A 37 -5.46 -13.39 -15.26
C THR A 37 -4.42 -12.43 -15.83
N GLU A 38 -3.80 -11.62 -14.98
CA GLU A 38 -2.80 -10.63 -15.35
C GLU A 38 -1.38 -11.21 -15.22
N SER A 39 -0.41 -10.51 -15.84
CA SER A 39 0.99 -10.89 -15.75
C SER A 39 1.47 -10.78 -14.31
N GLY A 40 1.99 -11.86 -13.74
CA GLY A 40 2.52 -11.90 -12.37
C GLY A 40 1.49 -12.29 -11.30
N GLY A 41 0.20 -12.42 -11.65
CA GLY A 41 -0.84 -12.78 -10.68
C GLY A 41 -0.70 -14.19 -10.11
N SER A 42 -0.28 -15.15 -10.94
CA SER A 42 0.03 -16.51 -10.46
C SER A 42 1.18 -16.54 -9.47
N GLU A 43 2.23 -15.77 -9.75
CA GLU A 43 3.43 -15.69 -8.94
C GLU A 43 3.16 -14.98 -7.61
N ALA A 44 2.38 -13.90 -7.63
CA ALA A 44 1.95 -13.19 -6.43
C ALA A 44 1.11 -14.09 -5.51
N ARG A 45 0.15 -14.83 -6.08
CA ARG A 45 -0.64 -15.83 -5.36
C ARG A 45 0.25 -16.92 -4.74
N ASP A 46 1.16 -17.49 -5.52
CA ASP A 46 2.03 -18.59 -5.05
C ASP A 46 2.97 -18.10 -3.93
N TYR A 47 3.43 -16.86 -4.00
CA TYR A 47 4.22 -16.24 -2.93
C TYR A 47 3.40 -16.06 -1.64
N LEU A 48 2.19 -15.50 -1.73
CA LEU A 48 1.28 -15.36 -0.57
C LEU A 48 0.90 -16.73 0.01
N MET A 49 0.68 -17.73 -0.86
CA MET A 49 0.45 -19.11 -0.46
C MET A 49 1.64 -19.70 0.30
N GLY A 50 2.87 -19.45 -0.15
CA GLY A 50 4.08 -19.88 0.55
C GLY A 50 4.28 -19.21 1.93
N LEU A 51 3.78 -17.98 2.12
CA LEU A 51 3.85 -17.26 3.39
C LEU A 51 2.80 -17.69 4.41
N CYS A 52 1.58 -17.98 3.93
CA CYS A 52 0.39 -18.01 4.78
C CYS A 52 -0.37 -19.32 4.79
N LEU A 53 -0.24 -20.18 3.77
CA LEU A 53 -1.04 -21.41 3.69
C LEU A 53 -0.73 -22.36 4.86
N ASP A 54 -1.79 -22.95 5.43
CA ASP A 54 -1.72 -23.90 6.56
C ASP A 54 -1.06 -23.33 7.83
N ILE A 55 -0.93 -22.00 7.91
CA ILE A 55 -0.40 -21.27 9.07
C ILE A 55 -1.55 -20.57 9.79
N VAL A 56 -1.46 -20.52 11.12
CA VAL A 56 -2.32 -19.63 11.93
C VAL A 56 -1.85 -18.21 11.73
N ALA A 57 -2.69 -17.41 11.08
CA ALA A 57 -2.45 -16.01 10.85
C ALA A 57 -3.19 -15.16 11.90
N LEU A 58 -2.55 -14.09 12.36
CA LEU A 58 -3.21 -13.02 13.08
C LEU A 58 -3.79 -12.05 12.03
N ILE A 59 -5.10 -11.89 12.04
CA ILE A 59 -5.85 -10.94 11.22
C ILE A 59 -6.12 -9.72 12.09
N ASP A 60 -5.60 -8.57 11.66
CA ASP A 60 -5.81 -7.26 12.27
C ASP A 60 -6.63 -6.40 11.30
N GLU A 61 -7.95 -6.41 11.49
CA GLU A 61 -8.89 -5.67 10.64
C GLU A 61 -8.71 -4.16 10.80
N ASP A 62 -8.82 -3.44 9.69
CA ASP A 62 -8.75 -1.99 9.66
C ASP A 62 -9.96 -1.35 10.34
N ASP A 63 -9.73 -0.78 11.51
CA ASP A 63 -10.76 -0.13 12.34
C ASP A 63 -11.51 0.99 11.61
N PHE A 64 -10.93 1.59 10.56
CA PHE A 64 -11.53 2.69 9.81
C PHE A 64 -12.28 2.25 8.55
N GLN A 65 -12.16 0.98 8.15
CA GLN A 65 -12.79 0.44 6.94
C GLN A 65 -13.64 -0.81 7.20
N ILE A 66 -14.12 -0.99 8.43
CA ILE A 66 -14.96 -2.12 8.83
C ILE A 66 -16.24 -2.16 8.00
N GLY A 67 -16.42 -3.22 7.22
CA GLY A 67 -17.62 -3.44 6.40
C GLY A 67 -17.74 -2.54 5.17
N GLU A 68 -16.69 -1.78 4.83
CA GLU A 68 -16.66 -0.90 3.66
C GLU A 68 -16.43 -1.67 2.35
N ASP A 69 -15.91 -2.91 2.41
CA ASP A 69 -15.75 -3.74 1.22
C ASP A 69 -17.13 -4.15 0.64
N PRO A 70 -17.47 -3.77 -0.60
CA PRO A 70 -18.78 -4.06 -1.19
C PRO A 70 -19.06 -5.55 -1.39
N TYR A 71 -18.03 -6.39 -1.37
CA TYR A 71 -18.12 -7.84 -1.53
C TYR A 71 -18.17 -8.57 -0.18
N GLY A 72 -18.19 -7.84 0.93
CA GLY A 72 -18.27 -8.39 2.28
C GLY A 72 -16.97 -9.03 2.77
N ARG A 73 -15.83 -8.67 2.17
CA ARG A 73 -14.50 -9.11 2.65
C ARG A 73 -14.08 -8.25 3.85
N VAL A 74 -13.24 -8.82 4.70
CA VAL A 74 -12.60 -8.10 5.80
C VAL A 74 -11.32 -7.47 5.26
N LEU A 75 -11.18 -6.15 5.40
CA LEU A 75 -9.96 -5.42 5.05
C LEU A 75 -9.01 -5.47 6.25
N ALA A 76 -7.85 -6.10 6.10
CA ALA A 76 -6.96 -6.34 7.25
C ALA A 76 -5.48 -6.38 6.88
N VAL A 77 -4.63 -6.17 7.90
CA VAL A 77 -3.25 -6.65 7.87
C VAL A 77 -3.20 -8.08 8.38
N VAL A 78 -2.51 -8.94 7.65
CA VAL A 78 -2.41 -10.36 7.98
C VAL A 78 -0.97 -10.70 8.36
N TYR A 79 -0.79 -11.28 9.55
CA TYR A 79 0.51 -11.73 10.03
C TYR A 79 0.55 -13.26 10.04
N CYS A 80 1.33 -13.86 9.15
CA CYS A 80 1.48 -15.31 9.02
C CYS A 80 2.79 -15.74 9.68
N GLY A 81 2.69 -16.51 10.77
CA GLY A 81 3.89 -16.96 11.53
C GLY A 81 4.74 -15.81 12.09
N GLY A 82 4.12 -14.65 12.36
CA GLY A 82 4.78 -13.43 12.80
C GLY A 82 5.31 -12.52 11.68
N THR A 83 5.24 -12.96 10.42
CA THR A 83 5.60 -12.15 9.25
C THR A 83 4.37 -11.37 8.76
N ASN A 84 4.49 -10.05 8.61
CA ASN A 84 3.45 -9.24 7.96
C ASN A 84 3.39 -9.59 6.47
N ALA A 85 2.31 -10.25 6.05
CA ALA A 85 2.11 -10.69 4.67
C ALA A 85 1.96 -9.48 3.73
N ASN A 86 1.21 -8.45 4.12
CA ASN A 86 1.00 -7.23 3.33
C ASN A 86 2.36 -6.57 2.99
N ALA A 87 3.20 -6.39 4.01
CA ALA A 87 4.55 -5.86 3.85
C ALA A 87 5.43 -6.74 2.95
N ALA A 88 5.34 -8.06 3.10
CA ALA A 88 6.13 -9.00 2.32
C ALA A 88 5.74 -9.01 0.83
N MET A 89 4.44 -8.86 0.51
CA MET A 89 3.95 -8.74 -0.87
C MET A 89 4.55 -7.50 -1.55
N ILE A 90 4.49 -6.35 -0.88
CA ILE A 90 5.02 -5.07 -1.39
C ILE A 90 6.55 -5.12 -1.52
N ALA A 91 7.25 -5.57 -0.47
CA ALA A 91 8.71 -5.61 -0.45
C ALA A 91 9.31 -6.58 -1.49
N SER A 92 8.54 -7.59 -1.91
CA SER A 92 8.97 -8.57 -2.91
C SER A 92 8.48 -8.25 -4.33
N SER A 93 7.88 -7.07 -4.54
CA SER A 93 7.31 -6.62 -5.82
C SER A 93 6.26 -7.57 -6.40
N TYR A 94 5.54 -8.30 -5.53
CA TYR A 94 4.38 -9.12 -5.92
C TYR A 94 3.06 -8.38 -5.78
N ALA A 95 3.09 -7.21 -5.15
CA ALA A 95 1.99 -6.26 -5.07
C ALA A 95 2.56 -4.85 -4.94
N ASP A 96 1.74 -3.86 -5.27
CA ASP A 96 2.03 -2.46 -5.05
C ASP A 96 1.23 -1.93 -3.87
N THR A 97 1.69 -0.81 -3.29
CA THR A 97 0.91 -0.10 -2.28
C THR A 97 -0.31 0.52 -2.91
N TYR A 98 -1.48 0.28 -2.34
CA TYR A 98 -2.71 0.92 -2.80
C TYR A 98 -2.84 2.35 -2.22
N TYR A 99 -2.15 3.30 -2.85
CA TYR A 99 -2.02 4.67 -2.33
C TYR A 99 -3.35 5.40 -2.11
N ALA A 100 -4.38 5.08 -2.89
CA ALA A 100 -5.70 5.71 -2.80
C ALA A 100 -6.35 5.59 -1.41
N PHE A 101 -6.02 4.55 -0.66
CA PHE A 101 -6.61 4.27 0.66
C PHE A 101 -5.68 4.62 1.84
N CYS A 102 -4.53 5.24 1.59
CA CYS A 102 -3.58 5.60 2.65
C CYS A 102 -4.17 6.55 3.71
N SER A 103 -5.06 7.47 3.33
CA SER A 103 -5.74 8.37 4.28
C SER A 103 -6.97 7.77 4.95
N GLU A 104 -7.48 6.66 4.41
CA GLU A 104 -8.66 5.96 4.93
C GLU A 104 -8.27 4.86 5.91
N SER A 105 -7.11 4.23 5.70
CA SER A 105 -6.64 3.11 6.50
C SER A 105 -5.92 3.55 7.78
N GLU A 106 -6.21 2.89 8.89
CA GLU A 106 -5.43 3.10 10.13
C GLU A 106 -3.95 2.69 9.99
N PHE A 107 -3.65 1.83 9.00
CA PHE A 107 -2.32 1.35 8.70
C PHE A 107 -1.50 2.32 7.84
N GLY A 108 -2.11 3.38 7.30
CA GLY A 108 -1.47 4.31 6.36
C GLY A 108 -0.22 5.05 6.88
N SER A 109 0.01 5.08 8.20
CA SER A 109 1.24 5.63 8.77
C SER A 109 2.35 4.60 9.00
N GLN A 110 2.13 3.32 8.69
CA GLN A 110 3.10 2.27 8.96
C GLN A 110 4.21 2.26 7.90
N ALA A 111 5.46 2.11 8.34
CA ALA A 111 6.63 2.24 7.46
C ALA A 111 6.66 1.25 6.29
N TRP A 112 6.07 0.05 6.44
CA TRP A 112 6.04 -0.96 5.38
C TRP A 112 5.09 -0.61 4.24
N THR A 113 4.11 0.27 4.48
CA THR A 113 3.10 0.61 3.48
C THR A 113 3.65 1.52 2.39
N GLY A 114 4.70 2.29 2.65
CA GLY A 114 5.11 3.37 1.73
C GLY A 114 4.11 4.53 1.63
N CYS A 115 2.98 4.50 2.35
CA CYS A 115 1.99 5.58 2.42
C CYS A 115 2.52 6.85 3.10
N SER A 116 3.57 6.72 3.92
CA SER A 116 4.26 7.87 4.51
C SER A 116 5.31 8.42 3.52
N PRO A 117 5.24 9.71 3.15
CA PRO A 117 6.21 10.30 2.25
C PRO A 117 7.45 10.77 3.02
N LEU A 118 8.32 9.89 3.49
CA LEU A 118 9.63 10.36 3.98
C LEU A 118 10.75 9.44 3.48
N PRO A 119 11.47 9.86 2.41
CA PRO A 119 12.85 9.47 2.25
C PRO A 119 13.64 9.90 3.50
N PRO A 120 14.66 9.14 3.93
CA PRO A 120 15.60 9.61 4.93
C PRO A 120 16.24 10.94 4.48
N PRO A 121 16.55 11.87 5.41
CA PRO A 121 17.12 13.17 5.05
C PRO A 121 18.50 12.99 4.40
N GLY A 122 18.52 12.98 3.06
CA GLY A 122 19.72 12.74 2.27
C GLY A 122 19.48 12.59 0.76
N ASP A 123 18.32 12.07 0.35
CA ASP A 123 18.02 11.75 -1.07
C ASP A 123 16.86 12.57 -1.67
N CYS A 124 16.54 13.72 -1.07
CA CYS A 124 15.46 14.59 -1.55
C CYS A 124 15.99 15.63 -2.54
N ASP A 125 15.23 15.86 -3.60
CA ASP A 125 15.60 16.76 -4.68
C ASP A 125 15.59 18.22 -4.18
N PRO A 126 16.66 19.00 -4.42
CA PRO A 126 16.74 20.39 -3.98
C PRO A 126 15.67 21.30 -4.61
N SER A 127 15.01 20.85 -5.68
CA SER A 127 13.92 21.56 -6.35
C SER A 127 12.67 21.66 -5.47
N TYR A 128 12.54 20.81 -4.44
CA TYR A 128 11.42 20.80 -3.50
C TYR A 128 11.95 20.99 -2.06
N PRO A 129 12.27 22.23 -1.65
CA PRO A 129 12.94 22.48 -0.37
C PRO A 129 12.05 22.25 0.87
N ASP A 130 10.73 22.32 0.69
CA ASP A 130 9.75 22.28 1.78
C ASP A 130 9.16 20.87 1.99
N VAL A 131 9.36 19.95 1.04
CA VAL A 131 8.82 18.59 1.03
C VAL A 131 9.87 17.61 0.52
N CYS A 132 9.84 16.37 0.99
CA CYS A 132 10.87 15.40 0.62
C CYS A 132 10.39 14.56 -0.56
N ILE A 133 10.80 14.93 -1.79
CA ILE A 133 10.49 14.22 -3.03
C ILE A 133 11.81 13.79 -3.67
N PRO A 134 12.01 12.51 -4.03
CA PRO A 134 13.24 12.03 -4.64
C PRO A 134 13.42 12.58 -6.07
N PRO A 135 14.65 12.67 -6.62
CA PRO A 135 14.86 13.00 -8.03
C PRO A 135 14.41 11.85 -8.95
N PRO A 136 13.99 12.13 -10.20
CA PRO A 136 13.67 11.08 -11.18
C PRO A 136 14.92 10.28 -11.57
N PRO A 137 14.77 8.99 -11.93
CA PRO A 137 13.52 8.20 -12.03
C PRO A 137 13.12 7.46 -10.73
N PRO A 138 11.80 7.16 -10.52
CA PRO A 138 10.68 7.36 -11.44
C PRO A 138 10.22 8.82 -11.51
N ASP A 139 9.48 9.18 -12.57
CA ASP A 139 8.81 10.47 -12.65
C ASP A 139 7.51 10.39 -11.84
N LEU A 140 7.31 11.33 -10.91
CA LEU A 140 6.19 11.33 -9.98
C LEU A 140 5.21 12.43 -10.38
N ASP A 141 3.92 12.13 -10.42
CA ASP A 141 2.86 13.10 -10.63
C ASP A 141 2.22 13.54 -9.30
N CYS A 142 1.44 14.62 -9.33
CA CYS A 142 0.71 15.09 -8.14
C CYS A 142 -0.20 14.04 -7.51
N ALA A 143 -0.63 13.03 -8.27
CA ALA A 143 -1.42 11.91 -7.77
C ALA A 143 -0.58 10.91 -6.95
N ASP A 144 0.72 10.82 -7.21
CA ASP A 144 1.63 9.83 -6.61
C ASP A 144 2.24 10.30 -5.29
N ILE A 145 2.18 11.61 -5.03
CA ILE A 145 2.66 12.21 -3.79
C ILE A 145 1.49 12.70 -2.94
N PRO A 146 1.58 12.66 -1.61
CA PRO A 146 0.54 13.19 -0.71
C PRO A 146 0.64 14.71 -0.48
N TYR A 147 1.66 15.37 -1.04
CA TYR A 147 1.89 16.79 -0.86
C TYR A 147 1.08 17.64 -1.86
N ARG A 148 0.53 18.76 -1.39
CA ARG A 148 -0.18 19.74 -2.22
C ARG A 148 0.29 21.14 -1.86
N ARG A 149 0.28 22.04 -2.84
CA ARG A 149 0.61 23.46 -2.66
C ARG A 149 1.95 23.66 -1.95
N PHE A 150 2.97 22.95 -2.39
CA PHE A 150 4.33 23.05 -1.88
C PHE A 150 5.20 23.89 -2.81
N ARG A 151 6.30 24.44 -2.31
CA ARG A 151 7.20 25.26 -3.13
C ARG A 151 7.96 24.40 -4.12
N VAL A 152 8.00 24.85 -5.37
CA VAL A 152 8.80 24.27 -6.46
C VAL A 152 9.84 25.30 -6.90
N LEU A 153 11.11 24.88 -7.00
CA LEU A 153 12.22 25.66 -7.52
C LEU A 153 12.60 25.12 -8.91
N PRO A 154 13.00 25.98 -9.87
CA PRO A 154 13.53 25.51 -11.14
C PRO A 154 14.93 24.88 -11.02
N PRO A 155 15.27 23.84 -11.81
CA PRO A 155 14.38 23.12 -12.72
C PRO A 155 13.36 22.31 -11.92
N ASP A 156 12.19 22.05 -12.50
CA ASP A 156 11.14 21.21 -11.90
C ASP A 156 11.17 19.81 -12.55
N PRO A 157 12.02 18.88 -12.08
CA PRO A 157 12.24 17.59 -12.72
C PRO A 157 10.97 16.76 -12.92
N HIS A 158 9.99 16.92 -12.02
CA HIS A 158 8.73 16.17 -12.02
C HIS A 158 7.56 16.95 -12.63
N HIS A 159 7.79 18.19 -13.05
CA HIS A 159 6.77 19.04 -13.65
C HIS A 159 5.53 19.25 -12.74
N PHE A 160 5.71 19.30 -11.42
CA PHE A 160 4.62 19.57 -10.46
C PHE A 160 4.06 20.99 -10.57
N ASP A 161 4.85 21.95 -11.08
CA ASP A 161 4.54 23.37 -11.28
C ASP A 161 4.44 23.68 -12.78
N GLY A 162 3.34 23.25 -13.39
CA GLY A 162 3.11 23.38 -14.83
C GLY A 162 2.92 24.83 -15.31
N ASP A 163 2.37 25.71 -14.47
CA ASP A 163 2.16 27.13 -14.76
C ASP A 163 3.32 28.04 -14.31
N ARG A 164 4.29 27.48 -13.58
CA ARG A 164 5.58 28.07 -13.20
C ARG A 164 5.43 29.26 -12.26
N ASP A 165 4.50 29.17 -11.34
CA ASP A 165 4.24 30.21 -10.35
C ASP A 165 5.06 29.99 -9.05
N GLY A 166 5.78 28.87 -8.97
CA GLY A 166 6.59 28.45 -7.84
C GLY A 166 5.86 27.55 -6.85
N ILE A 167 4.63 27.13 -7.15
CA ILE A 167 3.82 26.26 -6.30
C ILE A 167 3.40 25.00 -7.08
N GLY A 168 3.81 23.85 -6.58
CA GLY A 168 3.48 22.55 -7.15
C GLY A 168 2.15 22.00 -6.66
N CYS A 169 1.44 21.30 -7.57
CA CYS A 169 0.22 20.56 -7.26
C CYS A 169 -0.88 21.41 -6.60
N GLU A 170 -1.20 22.55 -7.23
CA GLU A 170 -2.23 23.47 -6.74
C GLU A 170 -3.65 22.99 -7.01
N SER A 171 -3.83 22.29 -8.13
CA SER A 171 -5.12 21.71 -8.55
C SER A 171 -5.15 20.26 -8.10
N GLY A 172 -5.79 20.00 -6.95
CA GLY A 172 -6.02 18.65 -6.42
C GLY A 172 -7.07 17.88 -7.19
#